data_AF-A0A956Z563-F1
#
_entry.id   AF-A0A956Z563-F1
#
_cell.length_a   1.000
_cell.length_b   1.000
_cell.length_c   1.000
_cell.angle_alpha   90.00
_cell.angle_beta   90.00
_cell.angle_gamma   90.00
#
_symmetry.space_group_name_H-M   'P 1'
#
loop_
_entity.id
_entity.type
_entity.pdbx_description
1 polymer ?
#
loop_
_entity_poly.entity_id
_entity_poly.type
_entity_poly.pdbx_seq_one_letter_code
_entity_poly.pdbx_strand_id
1 'polypeptide(L)'
;MSPRTLLFVACLVAFACHPANCQIGFSSQSLMTDMRNVASVVRDYYRKEGSLPASTADCDRLLGVLYKRTSRFDPSQPMPMPTSAGVFRVLDRFRVVYDTSIDQKSNLDLVWRRTPPTSWNGTAGSIGIVSNGEKRFLVFGIGENGEPLRSENGQAIYNIYDFDSEEGDGERLF
;
A
#
# COMPACT_ATOMS: atom_id res chain seq x y z
N MET A 1 -52.18 -36.59 -40.95
CA MET A 1 -50.79 -36.08 -41.06
C MET A 1 -50.62 -35.00 -40.02
N SER A 2 -49.83 -35.28 -38.97
CA SER A 2 -49.70 -34.46 -37.76
C SER A 2 -48.42 -33.63 -37.82
N PRO A 3 -48.43 -32.33 -37.48
CA PRO A 3 -47.22 -31.52 -37.48
C PRO A 3 -46.44 -31.75 -36.18
N ARG A 4 -45.17 -32.14 -36.30
CA ARG A 4 -44.23 -32.21 -35.18
C ARG A 4 -43.74 -30.81 -34.84
N THR A 5 -44.22 -30.28 -33.73
CA THR A 5 -43.73 -29.08 -33.06
C THR A 5 -42.30 -29.29 -32.58
N LEU A 6 -41.35 -28.54 -33.13
CA LEU A 6 -39.98 -28.40 -32.63
C LEU A 6 -40.00 -27.46 -31.41
N LEU A 7 -39.80 -28.03 -30.21
CA LEU A 7 -39.59 -27.26 -28.99
C LEU A 7 -38.12 -26.81 -28.94
N PHE A 8 -37.87 -25.53 -29.23
CA PHE A 8 -36.60 -24.88 -28.91
C PHE A 8 -36.57 -24.61 -27.40
N VAL A 9 -35.74 -25.37 -26.67
CA VAL A 9 -35.42 -25.05 -25.28
C VAL A 9 -34.43 -23.89 -25.28
N ALA A 10 -34.95 -22.68 -25.15
CA ALA A 10 -34.16 -21.49 -24.86
C ALA A 10 -33.63 -21.62 -23.42
N CYS A 11 -32.34 -21.92 -23.29
CA CYS A 11 -31.63 -21.86 -22.01
C CYS A 11 -31.38 -20.37 -21.69
N LEU A 12 -32.36 -19.74 -21.03
CA LEU A 12 -32.22 -18.42 -20.43
C LEU A 12 -31.39 -18.59 -19.15
N VAL A 13 -30.08 -18.38 -19.24
CA VAL A 13 -29.24 -18.19 -18.06
C VAL A 13 -29.56 -16.79 -17.51
N ALA A 14 -30.52 -16.73 -16.61
CA ALA A 14 -30.77 -15.55 -15.80
C ALA A 14 -29.61 -15.42 -14.79
N PHE A 15 -28.62 -14.58 -15.10
CA PHE A 15 -27.73 -14.05 -14.08
C PHE A 15 -28.55 -13.11 -13.19
N ALA A 16 -29.07 -13.66 -12.10
CA ALA A 16 -29.58 -12.88 -10.99
C ALA A 16 -28.40 -12.16 -10.34
N CYS A 17 -28.20 -10.91 -10.75
CA CYS A 17 -27.27 -9.98 -10.13
C CYS A 17 -27.73 -9.75 -8.68
N HIS A 18 -27.04 -10.35 -7.71
CA HIS A 18 -27.20 -10.01 -6.30
C HIS A 18 -26.37 -8.75 -6.01
N PRO A 19 -26.95 -7.67 -5.48
CA PRO A 19 -26.21 -6.50 -5.05
C PRO A 19 -25.78 -6.71 -3.60
N ALA A 20 -24.68 -7.43 -3.38
CA ALA A 20 -24.01 -7.44 -2.10
C ALA A 20 -22.51 -7.58 -2.34
N ASN A 21 -21.75 -6.61 -1.82
CA ASN A 21 -20.29 -6.50 -1.87
C ASN A 21 -19.69 -6.13 -3.23
N CYS A 22 -19.68 -4.82 -3.50
CA CYS A 22 -18.57 -4.21 -4.23
C CYS A 22 -17.29 -4.34 -3.37
N GLN A 23 -16.76 -5.55 -3.24
CA GLN A 23 -15.37 -5.75 -2.85
C GLN A 23 -14.56 -5.46 -4.11
N ILE A 24 -13.93 -4.29 -4.13
CA ILE A 24 -12.85 -4.01 -5.07
C ILE A 24 -11.78 -5.07 -4.78
N GLY A 25 -11.74 -6.13 -5.58
CA GLY A 25 -10.71 -7.16 -5.47
C GLY A 25 -9.36 -6.53 -5.78
N PHE A 26 -8.55 -6.30 -4.74
CA PHE A 26 -7.18 -5.86 -4.91
C PHE A 26 -6.34 -7.08 -5.24
N SER A 27 -5.93 -7.23 -6.51
CA SER A 27 -4.90 -8.22 -6.81
C SER A 27 -3.57 -7.79 -6.19
N SER A 28 -2.80 -8.74 -5.66
CA SER A 28 -1.46 -8.47 -5.12
C SER A 28 -0.58 -7.70 -6.12
N GLN A 29 -0.77 -7.94 -7.42
CA GLN A 29 -0.07 -7.23 -8.49
C GLN A 29 -0.44 -5.74 -8.59
N SER A 30 -1.72 -5.40 -8.42
CA SER A 30 -2.18 -4.00 -8.37
C SER A 30 -1.60 -3.31 -7.14
N LEU A 31 -1.59 -3.97 -5.99
CA LEU A 31 -1.04 -3.41 -4.76
C LEU A 31 0.47 -3.18 -4.85
N MET A 32 1.22 -4.11 -5.46
CA MET A 32 2.65 -3.93 -5.74
C MET A 32 2.91 -2.75 -6.69
N THR A 33 2.03 -2.51 -7.65
CA THR A 33 2.10 -1.34 -8.54
C THR A 33 1.87 -0.04 -7.76
N ASP A 34 0.85 -0.03 -6.89
CA ASP A 34 0.57 1.10 -6.03
C ASP A 34 1.71 1.39 -5.05
N MET A 35 2.38 0.36 -4.51
CA MET A 35 3.57 0.53 -3.67
C MET A 35 4.68 1.30 -4.39
N ARG A 36 4.94 1.00 -5.67
CA ARG A 36 5.93 1.73 -6.48
C ARG A 36 5.49 3.17 -6.75
N ASN A 37 4.21 3.39 -7.03
CA ASN A 37 3.67 4.74 -7.22
C ASN A 37 3.82 5.57 -5.94
N VAL A 38 3.47 4.99 -4.78
CA VAL A 38 3.67 5.60 -3.46
C VAL A 38 5.15 5.92 -3.22
N ALA A 39 6.05 4.98 -3.48
CA ALA A 39 7.48 5.22 -3.33
C ALA A 39 7.98 6.39 -4.21
N SER A 40 7.47 6.51 -5.44
CA SER A 40 7.76 7.66 -6.30
C SER A 40 7.33 8.98 -5.66
N VAL A 41 6.15 9.03 -5.04
CA VAL A 41 5.67 10.23 -4.34
C VAL A 41 6.53 10.55 -3.11
N VAL A 42 6.96 9.55 -2.35
CA VAL A 42 7.86 9.76 -1.19
C VAL A 42 9.23 10.28 -1.64
N ARG A 43 9.76 9.80 -2.77
CA ARG A 43 11.00 10.34 -3.36
C ARG A 43 10.86 11.79 -3.79
N ASP A 44 9.76 12.13 -4.47
CA ASP A 44 9.47 13.52 -4.83
C ASP A 44 9.31 14.41 -3.60
N TYR A 45 8.68 13.90 -2.54
CA TYR A 45 8.58 14.59 -1.25
C TYR A 45 9.98 14.88 -0.67
N TYR A 46 10.86 13.87 -0.60
CA TYR A 46 12.23 14.07 -0.12
C TYR A 46 13.01 15.10 -0.94
N ARG A 47 12.94 15.02 -2.28
CA ARG A 47 13.62 15.99 -3.17
C ARG A 47 13.11 17.42 -2.97
N LYS A 48 11.84 17.59 -2.60
CA LYS A 48 11.23 18.90 -2.39
C LYS A 48 11.51 19.46 -1.00
N GLU A 49 11.37 18.64 0.03
CA GLU A 49 11.43 19.10 1.43
C GLU A 49 12.85 18.98 2.02
N GLY A 50 13.74 18.19 1.40
CA GLY A 50 15.12 17.99 1.83
C GLY A 50 15.30 16.95 2.94
N SER A 51 14.21 16.41 3.48
CA SER A 51 14.20 15.37 4.52
C SER A 51 12.97 14.47 4.40
N LEU A 52 13.07 13.25 4.91
CA LEU A 52 11.93 12.36 5.09
C LEU A 52 11.16 12.71 6.39
N PRO A 53 9.95 12.16 6.59
CA PRO A 53 9.20 12.41 7.83
C PRO A 53 9.94 11.94 9.08
N ALA A 54 10.20 12.87 10.01
CA ALA A 54 10.92 12.64 11.27
C ALA A 54 10.04 12.89 12.51
N SER A 55 8.78 13.25 12.31
CA SER A 55 7.82 13.54 13.38
C SER A 55 6.38 13.20 12.96
N THR A 56 5.46 13.20 13.92
CA THR A 56 4.02 13.03 13.66
C THR A 56 3.49 14.07 12.69
N ALA A 57 3.90 15.33 12.84
CA ALA A 57 3.48 16.40 11.94
C ALA A 57 3.99 16.19 10.51
N ASP A 58 5.22 15.68 10.35
CA ASP A 58 5.75 15.35 9.03
C ASP A 58 5.01 14.18 8.40
N CYS A 59 4.67 13.16 9.20
CA CYS A 59 3.87 12.03 8.73
C CYS A 59 2.52 12.50 8.21
N ASP A 60 1.85 13.39 8.93
CA ASP A 60 0.58 14.00 8.52
C ASP A 60 0.73 14.82 7.23
N ARG A 61 1.84 15.55 7.07
CA ARG A 61 2.16 16.28 5.83
C ARG A 61 2.35 15.33 4.65
N LEU A 62 3.14 14.27 4.81
CA LEU A 62 3.36 13.28 3.75
C LEU A 62 2.05 12.58 3.36
N LEU A 63 1.23 12.21 4.35
CA LEU A 63 -0.09 11.62 4.11
C LEU A 63 -0.98 12.54 3.26
N GLY A 64 -0.99 13.84 3.55
CA GLY A 64 -1.71 14.81 2.73
C GLY A 64 -1.18 14.89 1.29
N VAL A 65 0.12 14.75 1.07
CA VAL A 65 0.72 14.70 -0.28
C VAL A 65 0.33 13.42 -1.02
N LEU A 66 0.39 12.27 -0.35
CA LEU A 66 -0.03 10.98 -0.91
C LEU A 66 -1.49 11.02 -1.30
N TYR A 67 -2.39 11.39 -0.39
CA TYR A 67 -3.82 11.48 -0.65
C TYR A 67 -4.15 12.33 -1.89
N LYS A 68 -3.47 13.47 -2.06
CA LYS A 68 -3.68 14.36 -3.22
C LYS A 68 -3.13 13.80 -4.53
N ARG A 69 -2.09 12.96 -4.49
CA ARG A 69 -1.38 12.47 -5.69
C ARG A 69 -1.80 11.08 -6.14
N THR A 70 -2.26 10.23 -5.23
CA THR A 70 -2.57 8.82 -5.52
C THR A 70 -4.03 8.45 -5.33
N SER A 71 -4.81 9.26 -4.60
CA SER A 71 -6.27 9.06 -4.50
C SER A 71 -7.00 9.94 -5.53
N ARG A 72 -8.28 9.64 -5.78
CA ARG A 72 -9.18 10.48 -6.60
C ARG A 72 -9.56 11.75 -5.83
N PHE A 73 -8.57 12.56 -5.46
CA PHE A 73 -8.76 13.77 -4.70
C PHE A 73 -9.71 14.71 -5.42
N ASP A 74 -10.81 15.07 -4.75
CA ASP A 74 -11.73 16.10 -5.18
C ASP A 74 -11.40 17.40 -4.43
N PRO A 75 -10.88 18.44 -5.10
CA PRO A 75 -10.55 19.71 -4.46
C PRO A 75 -11.78 20.47 -3.93
N SER A 76 -13.00 20.07 -4.33
CA SER A 76 -14.24 20.67 -3.81
C SER A 76 -14.65 20.13 -2.43
N GLN A 77 -14.04 19.03 -1.99
CA GLN A 77 -14.31 18.41 -0.68
C GLN A 77 -13.22 18.76 0.33
N PRO A 78 -13.56 18.96 1.61
CA PRO A 78 -12.56 19.13 2.65
C PRO A 78 -11.68 17.87 2.74
N MET A 79 -10.37 18.07 2.81
CA MET A 79 -9.44 16.96 2.99
C MET A 79 -9.67 16.32 4.37
N PRO A 80 -9.83 14.99 4.45
CA PRO A 80 -9.92 14.31 5.74
C PRO A 80 -8.63 14.52 6.54
N MET A 81 -8.77 14.56 7.87
CA MET A 81 -7.63 14.72 8.77
C MET A 81 -6.98 13.37 9.04
N PRO A 82 -5.63 13.29 9.05
CA PRO A 82 -4.93 12.08 9.48
C PRO A 82 -5.27 11.67 10.91
N THR A 83 -5.41 10.37 11.13
CA THR A 83 -5.70 9.77 12.45
C THR A 83 -4.56 8.84 12.89
N SER A 84 -4.58 8.37 14.14
CA SER A 84 -3.62 7.34 14.61
C SER A 84 -4.24 5.96 14.56
N ALA A 85 -3.47 4.97 14.13
CA ALA A 85 -3.77 3.55 14.26
C ALA A 85 -2.52 2.82 14.79
N GLY A 86 -2.49 2.59 16.11
CA GLY A 86 -1.28 2.12 16.79
C GLY A 86 -0.15 3.14 16.63
N VAL A 87 1.00 2.70 16.12
CA VAL A 87 2.17 3.57 15.87
C VAL A 87 2.06 4.36 14.56
N PHE A 88 1.13 4.03 13.68
CA PHE A 88 1.00 4.67 12.38
C PHE A 88 0.09 5.88 12.43
N ARG A 89 0.44 6.90 11.65
CA ARG A 89 -0.48 7.94 11.17
C ARG A 89 -1.14 7.45 9.90
N VAL A 90 -2.44 7.69 9.76
CA VAL A 90 -3.26 7.08 8.71
C VAL A 90 -4.14 8.12 8.04
N LEU A 91 -4.20 8.08 6.71
CA LEU A 91 -5.15 8.82 5.90
C LEU A 91 -5.53 7.96 4.69
N ASP A 92 -6.84 7.69 4.54
CA ASP A 92 -7.34 6.78 3.50
C ASP A 92 -6.67 5.39 3.62
N ARG A 93 -6.07 4.88 2.55
CA ARG A 93 -5.32 3.61 2.53
C ARG A 93 -3.83 3.75 2.90
N PHE A 94 -3.36 4.96 3.19
CA PHE A 94 -1.93 5.23 3.45
C PHE A 94 -1.65 5.26 4.94
N ARG A 95 -0.52 4.66 5.32
CA ARG A 95 -0.06 4.58 6.70
C ARG A 95 1.41 4.99 6.75
N VAL A 96 1.77 5.95 7.58
CA VAL A 96 3.15 6.44 7.71
C VAL A 96 3.58 6.39 9.17
N VAL A 97 4.81 5.95 9.43
CA VAL A 97 5.45 6.01 10.74
C VAL A 97 6.91 6.43 10.60
N TYR A 98 7.40 7.17 11.59
CA TYR A 98 8.83 7.45 11.78
C TYR A 98 9.42 6.38 12.71
N ASP A 99 10.40 5.64 12.23
CA ASP A 99 11.08 4.57 12.96
C ASP A 99 12.53 4.41 12.44
N THR A 100 13.51 4.75 13.27
CA THR A 100 14.94 4.66 12.93
C THR A 100 15.49 3.24 12.94
N SER A 101 14.71 2.25 13.40
CA SER A 101 15.16 0.85 13.39
C SER A 101 15.35 0.28 11.97
N ILE A 102 14.83 0.96 10.94
CA ILE A 102 15.10 0.65 9.52
C ILE A 102 16.54 0.93 9.09
N ASP A 103 17.33 1.64 9.91
CA ASP A 103 18.76 1.83 9.62
C ASP A 103 19.58 0.58 9.89
N GLN A 104 19.06 -0.30 10.76
CA GLN A 104 19.72 -1.54 11.14
C GLN A 104 19.50 -2.60 10.06
N LYS A 105 20.47 -2.76 9.15
CA LYS A 105 20.42 -3.73 8.04
C LYS A 105 20.11 -5.16 8.50
N SER A 106 20.56 -5.55 9.70
CA SER A 106 20.23 -6.84 10.32
C SER A 106 18.72 -7.01 10.58
N ASN A 107 18.01 -5.94 10.95
CA ASN A 107 16.57 -6.00 11.16
C ASN A 107 15.83 -6.22 9.85
N LEU A 108 16.25 -5.54 8.78
CA LEU A 108 15.65 -5.65 7.47
C LEU A 108 15.87 -7.05 6.89
N ASP A 109 17.11 -7.43 6.59
CA ASP A 109 17.37 -8.62 5.76
C ASP A 109 17.07 -9.96 6.48
N LEU A 110 17.21 -10.01 7.81
CA LEU A 110 17.14 -11.26 8.58
C LEU A 110 15.84 -11.41 9.38
N VAL A 111 15.34 -10.31 9.98
CA VAL A 111 14.22 -10.37 10.92
C VAL A 111 12.91 -10.06 10.22
N TRP A 112 12.78 -8.87 9.62
CA TRP A 112 11.49 -8.39 9.13
C TRP A 112 11.05 -9.05 7.83
N ARG A 113 11.96 -9.57 7.00
CA ARG A 113 11.57 -10.44 5.87
C ARG A 113 10.88 -11.72 6.33
N ARG A 114 11.30 -12.30 7.45
CA ARG A 114 10.72 -13.56 7.96
C ARG A 114 9.50 -13.26 8.83
N THR A 115 9.65 -12.29 9.72
CA THR A 115 8.69 -11.93 10.75
C THR A 115 8.60 -10.40 10.81
N PRO A 116 7.75 -9.79 9.97
CA PRO A 116 7.46 -8.37 10.05
C PRO A 116 6.95 -7.98 11.46
N PRO A 117 7.18 -6.73 11.89
CA PRO A 117 6.56 -6.22 13.10
C PRO A 117 5.03 -6.39 13.05
N THR A 118 4.42 -6.87 14.13
CA THR A 118 2.96 -7.05 14.20
C THR A 118 2.20 -5.73 14.05
N SER A 119 2.84 -4.60 14.37
CA SER A 119 2.31 -3.26 14.16
C SER A 119 2.06 -2.93 12.68
N TRP A 120 2.68 -3.65 11.75
CA TRP A 120 2.49 -3.48 10.32
C TRP A 120 1.13 -4.01 9.85
N ASN A 121 0.44 -4.84 10.63
CA ASN A 121 -0.91 -5.31 10.29
C ASN A 121 -1.88 -4.14 10.10
N GLY A 122 -2.83 -4.29 9.20
CA GLY A 122 -3.73 -3.20 8.82
C GLY A 122 -4.92 -3.61 7.99
N THR A 123 -5.61 -2.61 7.44
CA THR A 123 -6.72 -2.83 6.51
C THR A 123 -6.18 -3.36 5.19
N ALA A 124 -6.79 -4.41 4.65
CA ALA A 124 -6.46 -4.96 3.34
C ALA A 124 -6.39 -3.87 2.25
N GLY A 125 -5.39 -3.94 1.37
CA GLY A 125 -5.15 -2.95 0.31
C GLY A 125 -4.43 -1.68 0.77
N SER A 126 -4.17 -1.53 2.07
CA SER A 126 -3.38 -0.40 2.60
C SER A 126 -1.91 -0.49 2.20
N ILE A 127 -1.25 0.67 2.19
CA ILE A 127 0.19 0.78 1.97
C ILE A 127 0.82 1.43 3.19
N GLY A 128 1.81 0.74 3.76
CA GLY A 128 2.60 1.23 4.88
C GLY A 128 3.93 1.81 4.40
N ILE A 129 4.32 2.91 5.04
CA ILE A 129 5.58 3.62 4.81
C ILE A 129 6.27 3.77 6.16
N VAL A 130 7.53 3.35 6.24
CA VAL A 130 8.38 3.52 7.42
C VAL A 130 9.54 4.42 7.02
N SER A 131 9.69 5.54 7.71
CA SER A 131 10.72 6.56 7.43
C SER A 131 11.74 6.60 8.57
N ASN A 132 13.03 6.73 8.26
CA ASN A 132 14.06 7.02 9.27
C ASN A 132 14.24 8.53 9.53
N GLY A 133 13.42 9.39 8.92
CA GLY A 133 13.47 10.85 9.08
C GLY A 133 14.59 11.56 8.32
N GLU A 134 15.52 10.80 7.75
CA GLU A 134 16.65 11.33 7.01
C GLU A 134 16.51 10.93 5.54
N LYS A 135 17.09 9.78 5.16
CA LYS A 135 17.34 9.41 3.76
C LYS A 135 16.93 7.98 3.41
N ARG A 136 16.36 7.24 4.36
CA ARG A 136 15.89 5.89 4.13
C ARG A 136 14.41 5.78 4.43
N PHE A 137 13.70 5.10 3.54
CA PHE A 137 12.34 4.66 3.82
C PHE A 137 12.07 3.28 3.23
N LEU A 138 11.05 2.63 3.79
CA LEU A 138 10.55 1.33 3.38
C LEU A 138 9.07 1.45 3.03
N VAL A 139 8.64 0.79 1.96
CA VAL A 139 7.24 0.69 1.54
C VAL A 139 6.79 -0.76 1.51
N PHE A 140 5.65 -1.06 2.10
CA PHE A 140 5.04 -2.40 2.13
C PHE A 140 3.53 -2.34 1.89
N GLY A 141 2.96 -3.41 1.35
CA GLY A 141 1.51 -3.53 1.11
C GLY A 141 0.86 -4.46 2.12
N ILE A 142 -0.42 -4.24 2.43
CA ILE A 142 -1.24 -5.13 3.26
C ILE A 142 -2.15 -5.99 2.39
N GLY A 143 -2.00 -7.31 2.50
CA GLY A 143 -2.80 -8.29 1.78
C GLY A 143 -4.24 -8.41 2.30
N GLU A 144 -5.03 -9.27 1.66
CA GLU A 144 -6.44 -9.50 2.01
C GLU A 144 -6.64 -10.05 3.43
N ASN A 145 -5.63 -10.72 3.98
CA ASN A 145 -5.64 -11.24 5.35
C ASN A 145 -5.31 -10.17 6.41
N GLY A 146 -5.07 -8.92 6.02
CA GLY A 146 -4.72 -7.83 6.94
C GLY A 146 -3.26 -7.85 7.41
N GLU A 147 -2.42 -8.73 6.84
CA GLU A 147 -0.99 -8.82 7.12
C GLU A 147 -0.16 -8.24 5.97
N PRO A 148 1.13 -7.93 6.19
CA PRO A 148 2.03 -7.57 5.09
C PRO A 148 2.02 -8.62 3.98
N LEU A 149 2.06 -8.16 2.73
CA LEU A 149 2.18 -9.03 1.56
C LEU A 149 3.38 -9.97 1.71
N ARG A 150 3.19 -11.22 1.30
CA ARG A 150 4.24 -12.25 1.32
C ARG A 150 4.44 -12.85 -0.06
N SER A 151 5.68 -13.21 -0.36
CA SER A 151 6.05 -14.02 -1.53
C SER A 151 5.70 -15.49 -1.30
N GLU A 152 5.81 -16.30 -2.35
CA GLU A 152 5.50 -17.75 -2.31
C GLU A 152 6.31 -18.52 -1.26
N ASN A 153 7.51 -18.06 -0.94
CA ASN A 153 8.37 -18.62 0.11
C ASN A 153 8.01 -18.13 1.54
N GLY A 154 6.92 -17.38 1.71
CA GLY A 154 6.45 -16.85 2.99
C GLY A 154 7.20 -15.61 3.50
N GLN A 155 8.16 -15.06 2.73
CA GLN A 155 8.85 -13.83 3.12
C GLN A 155 7.99 -12.60 2.85
N ALA A 156 8.07 -11.60 3.72
CA ALA A 156 7.38 -10.33 3.52
C ALA A 156 8.01 -9.55 2.36
N ILE A 157 7.14 -8.96 1.55
CA ILE A 157 7.51 -8.16 0.39
C ILE A 157 7.47 -6.69 0.79
N TYR A 158 8.60 -6.02 0.63
CA TYR A 158 8.71 -4.58 0.81
C TYR A 158 9.88 -4.03 -0.01
N ASN A 159 9.78 -2.74 -0.35
CA ASN A 159 10.82 -2.05 -1.08
C ASN A 159 11.54 -1.09 -0.15
N ILE A 160 12.87 -1.13 -0.14
CA ILE A 160 13.69 -0.16 0.58
C ILE A 160 14.30 0.81 -0.42
N TYR A 161 14.26 2.09 -0.06
CA TYR A 161 14.86 3.17 -0.81
C TYR A 161 15.84 3.92 0.09
N ASP A 162 17.03 4.17 -0.43
CA ASP A 162 18.13 4.82 0.27
C ASP A 162 18.78 5.87 -0.64
N PHE A 163 18.66 7.15 -0.26
CA PHE A 163 19.22 8.26 -1.02
C PHE A 163 20.74 8.41 -0.86
N ASP A 164 21.39 7.69 0.06
CA ASP A 164 22.85 7.68 0.21
C ASP A 164 23.54 6.54 -0.57
N SER A 165 22.76 5.68 -1.23
CA SER A 165 23.35 4.61 -2.05
C SER A 165 24.08 5.17 -3.27
N GLU A 166 25.38 4.84 -3.42
CA GLU A 166 26.24 5.25 -4.55
C GLU A 166 25.70 4.78 -5.93
N GLU A 167 24.74 3.84 -5.94
CA GLU A 167 24.05 3.37 -7.15
C GLU A 167 22.92 4.31 -7.64
N GLY A 168 22.60 5.37 -6.89
CA GLY A 168 21.54 6.35 -7.21
C GLY A 168 20.13 5.80 -6.95
N ASP A 169 19.33 6.50 -6.15
CA ASP A 169 17.94 6.16 -5.77
C ASP A 169 17.64 4.64 -5.74
N GLY A 170 18.53 3.86 -5.12
CA GLY A 170 18.61 2.42 -5.32
C GLY A 170 17.41 1.71 -4.72
N GLU A 171 16.41 1.41 -5.54
CA GLU A 171 15.31 0.53 -5.18
C GLU A 171 15.88 -0.88 -4.98
N ARG A 172 15.89 -1.35 -3.73
CA ARG A 172 16.14 -2.76 -3.47
C ARG A 172 14.80 -3.47 -3.33
N LEU A 173 14.45 -4.19 -4.39
CA LEU A 173 13.32 -5.11 -4.39
C LEU A 173 13.70 -6.35 -3.59
N PHE A 174 12.90 -6.63 -2.57
CA PHE A 174 13.03 -7.78 -1.71
C PHE A 174 11.71 -8.52 -1.64
#